data_AF-A0A925IGB9-F1
#
_entry.id   AF-A0A925IGB9-F1
#
_cell.length_a   1.000
_cell.length_b   1.000
_cell.length_c   1.000
_cell.angle_alpha   90.00
_cell.angle_beta   90.00
_cell.angle_gamma   90.00
#
_symmetry.space_group_name_H-M   'P 1'
#
loop_
_entity.id
_entity.type
_entity.pdbx_description
1 polymer ?
#
loop_
_entity_poly.entity_id
_entity_poly.type
_entity_poly.pdbx_seq_one_letter_code
_entity_poly.pdbx_strand_id
1 'polypeptide(L)'
;MTEGSYVIKAKPQLKEWLEARNANSDDIEILTALHSWNTYSRLFIISTLTPAEDAARLKLLFLAFMSSLFPDDSEDSAFFTELLGTAPWTLATFDRWWTVERVDVEENLHEVVEEIEIDDLERIGQTGISGVDSWIASLIKQKSVPQAD
;
A
#
# COMPACT_ATOMS: atom_id res chain seq x y z
N MET A 1 9.49 -13.72 11.12
CA MET A 1 9.87 -13.22 9.78
C MET A 1 8.73 -12.32 9.37
N THR A 2 8.94 -11.01 9.31
CA THR A 2 7.86 -10.05 9.09
C THR A 2 7.60 -9.88 7.61
N GLU A 3 6.39 -10.23 7.21
CA GLU A 3 5.81 -9.91 5.92
C GLU A 3 5.80 -8.39 5.76
N GLY A 4 6.42 -7.88 4.70
CA GLY A 4 6.37 -6.46 4.37
C GLY A 4 5.30 -6.22 3.30
N SER A 5 4.23 -5.54 3.68
CA SER A 5 3.30 -4.93 2.72
C SER A 5 3.80 -3.53 2.42
N TYR A 6 3.84 -3.14 1.14
CA TYR A 6 4.27 -1.82 0.74
C TYR A 6 3.20 -1.12 -0.06
N VAL A 7 3.01 0.15 0.25
CA VAL A 7 2.07 1.02 -0.43
C VAL A 7 2.84 2.11 -1.15
N ILE A 8 2.67 2.17 -2.46
CA ILE A 8 3.25 3.19 -3.33
C ILE A 8 2.16 4.21 -3.65
N LYS A 9 2.47 5.49 -3.39
CA LYS A 9 1.55 6.63 -3.57
C LYS A 9 2.17 7.65 -4.50
N ALA A 10 1.39 8.16 -5.43
CA ALA A 10 1.78 9.34 -6.19
C ALA A 10 1.83 10.57 -5.27
N LYS A 11 2.85 11.40 -5.47
CA LYS A 11 2.93 12.70 -4.83
C LYS A 11 1.98 13.69 -5.53
N PRO A 12 1.48 14.73 -4.83
CA PRO A 12 0.64 15.75 -5.44
C PRO A 12 1.27 16.40 -6.68
N GLN A 13 2.60 16.58 -6.67
CA GLN A 13 3.34 17.16 -7.79
C GLN A 13 3.24 16.34 -9.07
N LEU A 14 3.07 15.02 -8.97
CA LEU A 14 2.87 14.17 -10.15
C LEU A 14 1.53 14.54 -10.80
N LYS A 15 0.45 14.58 -10.02
CA LYS A 15 -0.89 14.91 -10.52
C LYS A 15 -0.91 16.30 -11.18
N GLU A 16 -0.34 17.30 -10.52
CA GLU A 16 -0.21 18.66 -11.07
C GLU A 16 0.57 18.66 -12.41
N TRP A 17 1.66 17.88 -12.48
CA TRP A 17 2.48 17.77 -13.68
C TRP A 17 1.74 17.11 -14.86
N LEU A 18 0.92 16.08 -14.57
CA LEU A 18 0.10 15.37 -15.56
C LEU A 18 -1.04 16.27 -16.07
N GLU A 19 -1.74 16.96 -15.18
CA GLU A 19 -2.81 17.90 -15.53
C GLU A 19 -2.29 19.05 -16.40
N ALA A 20 -1.11 19.60 -16.08
CA ALA A 20 -0.49 20.66 -16.87
C ALA A 20 -0.13 20.25 -18.31
N ARG A 21 -0.06 18.95 -18.60
CA ARG A 21 0.25 18.39 -19.92
C ARG A 21 -0.97 17.86 -20.66
N ASN A 22 -2.17 18.00 -20.09
CA ASN A 22 -3.39 17.38 -20.60
C ASN A 22 -3.21 15.87 -20.82
N ALA A 23 -2.55 15.20 -19.86
CA ALA A 23 -2.44 13.74 -19.86
C ALA A 23 -3.84 13.13 -19.99
N ASN A 24 -3.95 12.01 -20.69
CA ASN A 24 -5.23 11.34 -20.85
C ASN A 24 -5.71 10.82 -19.46
N SER A 25 -7.02 10.60 -19.31
CA SER A 25 -7.59 10.20 -18.02
C SER A 25 -7.06 8.86 -17.52
N ASP A 26 -6.79 7.93 -18.44
CA ASP A 26 -6.36 6.57 -18.12
C ASP A 26 -4.92 6.56 -17.57
N ASP A 27 -4.03 7.36 -18.16
CA ASP A 27 -2.65 7.58 -17.71
C ASP A 27 -2.63 8.22 -16.33
N ILE A 28 -3.49 9.23 -16.10
CA ILE A 28 -3.62 9.86 -14.79
C ILE A 28 -4.04 8.82 -13.76
N GLU A 29 -5.05 8.00 -14.08
CA GLU A 29 -5.52 6.95 -13.19
C GLU A 29 -4.41 5.94 -12.88
N ILE A 30 -3.73 5.41 -13.90
CA ILE A 30 -2.66 4.42 -13.74
C ILE A 30 -1.49 4.97 -12.92
N LEU A 31 -1.02 6.17 -13.24
CA LEU A 31 0.17 6.78 -12.63
C LEU A 31 -0.08 7.31 -11.22
N THR A 32 -1.33 7.68 -10.90
CA THR A 32 -1.72 8.21 -9.58
C THR A 32 -2.42 7.20 -8.68
N ALA A 33 -2.77 6.02 -9.20
CA ALA A 33 -3.37 4.94 -8.43
C ALA A 33 -2.50 4.56 -7.22
N LEU A 34 -3.19 4.07 -6.18
CA LEU A 34 -2.56 3.47 -5.02
C LEU A 34 -2.10 2.05 -5.37
N HIS A 35 -0.80 1.78 -5.33
CA HIS A 35 -0.26 0.46 -5.63
C HIS A 35 0.15 -0.27 -4.35
N SER A 36 -0.49 -1.40 -4.05
CA SER A 36 -0.17 -2.24 -2.89
C SER A 36 0.57 -3.49 -3.34
N TRP A 37 1.84 -3.62 -2.95
CA TRP A 37 2.69 -4.74 -3.32
C TRP A 37 3.08 -5.53 -2.08
N ASN A 38 2.87 -6.84 -2.15
CA ASN A 38 3.21 -7.76 -1.07
C ASN A 38 4.48 -8.53 -1.45
N THR A 39 5.45 -8.60 -0.54
CA THR A 39 6.72 -9.32 -0.75
C THR A 39 6.59 -10.85 -0.61
N TYR A 40 5.35 -11.37 -0.64
CA TYR A 40 4.95 -12.77 -0.39
C TYR A 40 5.52 -13.85 -1.32
N SER A 41 6.33 -13.48 -2.31
CA SER A 41 6.84 -14.46 -3.27
C SER A 41 7.83 -15.42 -2.60
N ARG A 42 7.75 -16.72 -2.92
CA ARG A 42 8.70 -17.74 -2.47
C ARG A 42 10.16 -17.42 -2.82
N LEU A 43 10.39 -16.46 -3.71
CA LEU A 43 11.70 -15.91 -4.09
C LEU A 43 12.26 -14.86 -3.10
N PHE A 44 11.45 -14.38 -2.16
CA PHE A 44 11.80 -13.38 -1.13
C PHE A 44 11.93 -13.99 0.28
N ILE A 45 11.71 -15.30 0.41
CA ILE A 45 11.76 -16.05 1.68
C ILE A 45 13.16 -16.02 2.34
N ILE A 46 14.19 -15.56 1.62
CA ILE A 46 15.55 -15.37 2.14
C ILE A 46 16.06 -13.95 1.85
N SER A 47 15.20 -12.94 2.00
CA SER A 47 15.66 -11.56 1.95
C SER A 47 16.33 -11.21 3.30
N THR A 48 17.66 -11.21 3.36
CA THR A 48 18.42 -10.62 4.49
C THR A 48 18.47 -9.09 4.43
N LEU A 49 17.66 -8.49 3.55
CA LEU A 49 17.69 -7.06 3.29
C LEU A 49 17.04 -6.30 4.44
N THR A 50 17.65 -5.16 4.76
CA THR A 50 17.05 -4.16 5.62
C THR A 50 15.78 -3.58 4.97
N PRO A 51 14.85 -3.00 5.75
CA PRO A 51 13.67 -2.34 5.19
C PRO A 51 14.00 -1.27 4.15
N ALA A 52 15.13 -0.57 4.30
CA ALA A 52 15.59 0.45 3.36
C ALA A 52 16.02 -0.16 2.01
N GLU A 53 16.72 -1.29 2.03
CA GLU A 53 17.15 -2.00 0.82
C GLU A 53 15.96 -2.62 0.08
N ASP A 54 14.99 -3.17 0.82
CA ASP A 54 13.78 -3.74 0.24
C ASP A 54 12.90 -2.65 -0.40
N ALA A 55 12.74 -1.51 0.28
CA ALA A 55 12.09 -0.34 -0.29
C ALA A 55 12.80 0.17 -1.56
N ALA A 56 14.14 0.25 -1.55
CA ALA A 56 14.90 0.67 -2.73
C ALA A 56 14.69 -0.27 -3.92
N ARG A 57 14.66 -1.58 -3.68
CA ARG A 57 14.35 -2.59 -4.71
C ARG A 57 12.96 -2.40 -5.28
N LEU A 58 11.95 -2.20 -4.43
CA LEU A 58 10.56 -1.98 -4.86
C LEU A 58 10.43 -0.72 -5.71
N LYS A 59 11.09 0.38 -5.35
CA LYS A 59 11.11 1.61 -6.15
C LYS A 59 11.60 1.35 -7.59
N LEU A 60 12.70 0.62 -7.74
CA LEU A 60 13.26 0.32 -9.07
C LEU A 60 12.37 -0.64 -9.87
N LEU A 61 11.82 -1.67 -9.21
CA LEU A 61 10.87 -2.58 -9.84
C LEU A 61 9.59 -1.86 -10.29
N PHE A 62 9.12 -0.89 -9.50
CA PHE A 62 7.98 -0.08 -9.85
C PHE A 62 8.23 0.77 -11.09
N LEU A 63 9.40 1.40 -11.21
CA LEU A 63 9.76 2.14 -12.44
C LEU A 63 9.80 1.22 -13.67
N ALA A 64 10.35 0.02 -13.53
CA ALA A 64 10.36 -0.97 -14.61
C ALA A 64 8.94 -1.46 -14.97
N PHE A 65 8.09 -1.69 -13.97
CA PHE A 65 6.69 -2.03 -14.16
C PHE A 65 5.95 -0.92 -14.91
N MET A 66 6.11 0.34 -14.49
CA MET A 66 5.51 1.47 -15.17
C MET A 66 5.94 1.55 -16.63
N SER A 67 7.23 1.39 -16.92
CA SER A 67 7.70 1.36 -18.31
C SER A 67 7.10 0.23 -19.13
N SER A 68 6.81 -0.93 -18.52
CA SER A 68 6.17 -2.03 -19.25
C SER A 68 4.72 -1.74 -19.65
N LEU A 69 4.06 -0.77 -19.00
CA LEU A 69 2.72 -0.30 -19.35
C LEU A 69 2.74 0.71 -20.51
N PHE A 70 3.88 1.40 -20.71
CA PHE A 70 4.07 2.44 -21.73
C PHE A 70 5.24 2.07 -22.67
N PRO A 71 5.05 1.12 -23.61
CA PRO A 71 6.11 0.68 -24.50
C PRO A 71 6.57 1.79 -25.46
N ASP A 72 7.86 1.77 -25.82
CA ASP A 72 8.53 2.82 -26.60
C ASP A 72 7.89 3.15 -27.97
N ASP A 73 7.10 2.22 -28.54
CA ASP A 73 6.42 2.37 -29.82
C ASP A 73 5.01 3.00 -29.73
N SER A 74 4.54 3.37 -28.53
CA SER A 74 3.25 4.06 -28.35
C SER A 74 3.38 5.59 -28.52
N GLU A 75 2.28 6.26 -28.86
CA GLU A 75 2.25 7.75 -28.85
C GLU A 75 2.58 8.32 -27.45
N ASP A 76 2.36 7.51 -26.40
CA ASP A 76 2.61 7.85 -25.00
C ASP A 76 4.09 7.73 -24.58
N SER A 77 4.94 7.13 -25.43
CA SER A 77 6.39 6.95 -25.21
C SER A 77 7.12 8.28 -24.94
N ALA A 78 6.78 9.33 -25.70
CA ALA A 78 7.39 10.65 -25.53
C ALA A 78 7.00 11.30 -24.18
N PHE A 79 5.73 11.13 -23.79
CA PHE A 79 5.20 11.63 -22.53
C PHE A 79 5.85 10.91 -21.33
N PHE A 80 5.97 9.59 -21.42
CA PHE A 80 6.60 8.78 -20.38
C PHE A 80 8.10 9.06 -20.24
N THR A 81 8.78 9.30 -21.37
CA THR A 81 10.18 9.75 -21.38
C THR A 81 10.34 11.13 -20.74
N GLU A 82 9.39 12.05 -20.91
CA GLU A 82 9.41 13.35 -20.24
C GLU A 82 9.22 13.21 -18.72
N LEU A 83 8.35 12.28 -18.30
CA LEU A 83 8.05 12.02 -16.90
C LEU A 83 9.25 11.41 -16.16
N LEU A 84 9.78 10.29 -16.65
CA LEU A 84 10.86 9.55 -15.97
C LEU A 84 12.27 10.01 -16.36
N GLY A 85 12.39 10.70 -17.49
CA GLY A 85 13.67 10.93 -18.14
C GLY A 85 14.18 9.70 -18.88
N THR A 86 15.31 9.86 -19.56
CA THR A 86 16.00 8.76 -20.24
C THR A 86 16.61 7.80 -19.23
N ALA A 87 16.47 6.50 -19.49
CA ALA A 87 17.16 5.45 -18.71
C ALA A 87 18.69 5.66 -18.70
N PRO A 88 19.41 5.20 -17.65
CA PRO A 88 18.92 4.38 -16.55
C PRO A 88 18.16 5.18 -15.48
N TRP A 89 17.03 4.63 -15.02
CA TRP A 89 16.29 5.24 -13.91
C TRP A 89 16.90 4.90 -12.56
N THR A 90 16.74 5.82 -11.61
CA THR A 90 17.36 5.75 -10.29
C THR A 90 16.31 5.87 -9.19
N LEU A 91 16.72 5.68 -7.93
CA LEU A 91 15.85 5.98 -6.80
C LEU A 91 15.37 7.44 -6.83
N ALA A 92 16.21 8.38 -7.28
CA ALA A 92 15.83 9.78 -7.43
C ALA A 92 14.73 9.98 -8.48
N THR A 93 14.70 9.15 -9.54
CA THR A 93 13.61 9.15 -10.53
C THR A 93 12.29 8.78 -9.87
N PHE A 94 12.28 7.73 -9.05
CA PHE A 94 11.09 7.36 -8.27
C PHE A 94 10.72 8.45 -7.26
N ASP A 95 11.70 8.88 -6.46
CA ASP A 95 11.50 9.81 -5.34
C ASP A 95 11.08 11.20 -5.81
N ARG A 96 11.19 11.52 -7.10
CA ARG A 96 10.60 12.72 -7.70
C ARG A 96 9.08 12.70 -7.65
N TRP A 97 8.46 11.54 -7.87
CA TRP A 97 7.03 11.44 -8.21
C TRP A 97 6.22 10.57 -7.27
N TRP A 98 6.84 9.59 -6.59
CA TRP A 98 6.15 8.65 -5.72
C TRP A 98 6.79 8.59 -4.33
N THR A 99 6.03 8.10 -3.37
CA THR A 99 6.51 7.64 -2.07
C THR A 99 6.24 6.15 -1.92
N VAL A 100 7.03 5.49 -1.08
CA VAL A 100 6.78 4.10 -0.66
C VAL A 100 6.73 4.08 0.85
N GLU A 101 5.67 3.48 1.38
CA GLU A 101 5.46 3.29 2.81
C GLU A 101 5.39 1.80 3.08
N ARG A 102 6.17 1.33 4.04
CA ARG A 102 6.03 -0.02 4.57
C ARG A 102 4.87 0.00 5.55
N VAL A 103 3.90 -0.85 5.30
CA VAL A 103 2.79 -1.14 6.20
C VAL A 103 3.13 -2.48 6.82
N ASP A 104 3.74 -2.43 8.00
CA ASP A 104 3.81 -3.61 8.84
C ASP A 104 2.37 -3.90 9.28
N VAL A 105 1.80 -5.00 8.79
CA VAL A 105 0.55 -5.53 9.33
C VAL A 105 0.91 -6.21 10.65
N GLU A 106 1.37 -5.42 11.62
CA GLU A 106 1.79 -5.92 12.93
C GLU A 106 0.62 -6.02 13.90
N GLU A 107 -0.45 -5.24 13.69
CA GLU A 107 -1.67 -5.37 14.49
C GLU A 107 -2.46 -6.60 14.01
N ASN A 108 -2.15 -7.74 14.62
CA ASN A 108 -3.04 -8.88 14.61
C ASN A 108 -4.40 -8.40 15.14
N LEU A 109 -5.46 -8.54 14.36
CA LEU A 109 -6.83 -8.19 14.79
C LEU A 109 -7.18 -8.83 16.14
N HIS A 110 -6.58 -9.98 16.45
CA HIS A 110 -6.70 -10.59 17.77
C HIS A 110 -6.09 -9.75 18.88
N GLU A 111 -4.88 -9.23 18.70
CA GLU A 111 -4.17 -8.39 19.68
C GLU A 111 -4.90 -7.06 19.88
N VAL A 112 -5.36 -6.43 18.79
CA VAL A 112 -6.18 -5.21 18.88
C VAL A 112 -7.47 -5.48 19.67
N VAL A 113 -8.14 -6.60 19.40
CA VAL A 113 -9.35 -6.99 20.14
C VAL A 113 -9.03 -7.27 21.62
N GLU A 114 -7.87 -7.84 21.93
CA GLU A 114 -7.42 -8.05 23.31
C GLU A 114 -7.18 -6.73 24.05
N GLU A 115 -6.65 -5.70 23.39
CA GLU A 115 -6.38 -4.38 23.98
C GLU A 115 -7.63 -3.51 24.17
N ILE A 116 -8.72 -3.77 23.44
CA ILE A 116 -9.97 -2.99 23.59
C ILE A 116 -10.66 -3.38 24.91
N GLU A 117 -10.90 -2.39 25.77
CA GLU A 117 -11.65 -2.56 27.01
C GLU A 117 -13.13 -2.83 26.76
N ILE A 118 -13.78 -3.54 27.68
CA ILE A 118 -15.21 -3.86 27.55
C ILE A 118 -16.08 -2.61 27.40
N ASP A 119 -15.78 -1.56 28.15
CA ASP A 119 -16.49 -0.28 28.12
C ASP A 119 -16.41 0.40 26.73
N ASP A 120 -15.34 0.15 25.97
CA ASP A 120 -15.18 0.67 24.62
C ASP A 120 -15.96 -0.15 23.59
N LEU A 121 -16.03 -1.47 23.76
CA LEU A 121 -16.88 -2.33 22.92
C LEU A 121 -18.38 -2.02 23.12
N GLU A 122 -18.80 -1.72 24.35
CA GLU A 122 -20.18 -1.37 24.67
C GLU A 122 -20.62 -0.01 24.09
N ARG A 123 -19.67 0.85 23.68
CA ARG A 123 -19.96 2.11 22.98
C ARG A 123 -20.29 1.91 21.51
N ILE A 124 -20.03 0.73 20.94
CA ILE A 124 -20.30 0.45 19.53
C ILE A 124 -21.81 0.22 19.34
N GLY A 125 -22.46 1.13 18.61
CA GLY A 125 -23.87 1.01 18.26
C GLY A 125 -24.14 -0.09 17.24
N GLN A 126 -25.40 -0.54 17.15
CA GLN A 126 -25.82 -1.51 16.14
C GLN A 126 -25.57 -0.97 14.73
N THR A 127 -24.99 -1.83 13.89
CA THR A 127 -24.67 -1.51 12.49
C THR A 127 -25.81 -1.86 11.54
N GLY A 128 -26.74 -2.73 11.96
CA GLY A 128 -27.79 -3.29 11.11
C GLY A 128 -27.31 -4.46 10.24
N ILE A 129 -26.04 -4.86 10.40
CA ILE A 129 -25.42 -5.99 9.70
C ILE A 129 -25.33 -7.14 10.70
N SER A 130 -26.21 -8.14 10.55
CA SER A 130 -26.39 -9.22 11.53
C SER A 130 -25.09 -9.94 11.91
N GLY A 131 -24.20 -10.15 10.93
CA GLY A 131 -22.89 -10.78 11.17
C GLY A 131 -21.96 -9.94 12.04
N VAL A 132 -21.94 -8.62 11.83
CA VAL A 132 -21.10 -7.68 12.59
C VAL A 132 -21.65 -7.50 14.00
N ASP A 133 -22.97 -7.32 14.12
CA ASP A 133 -23.63 -7.15 15.42
C ASP A 133 -23.48 -8.41 16.30
N SER A 134 -23.56 -9.61 15.68
CA SER A 134 -23.33 -10.88 16.38
C SER A 134 -21.88 -11.07 16.81
N TRP A 135 -20.93 -10.61 16.00
CA TRP A 135 -19.51 -10.65 16.31
C TRP A 135 -19.17 -9.73 17.49
N ILE A 136 -19.64 -8.48 17.48
CA ILE A 136 -19.44 -7.52 18.59
C ILE A 136 -20.05 -8.05 19.89
N ALA A 137 -21.28 -8.57 19.84
CA ALA A 137 -21.93 -9.17 21.01
C ALA A 137 -21.13 -10.37 21.56
N SER A 138 -20.48 -11.14 20.69
CA SER A 138 -19.62 -12.25 21.10
C SER A 138 -18.33 -11.77 21.76
N LEU A 139 -17.73 -10.67 21.28
CA LEU A 139 -16.54 -10.06 21.88
C LEU A 139 -16.83 -9.50 23.28
N ILE A 140 -17.94 -8.76 23.43
CA ILE A 140 -18.39 -8.26 24.74
C ILE A 140 -18.55 -9.44 25.69
N LYS A 141 -19.29 -10.48 25.28
CA LYS A 141 -19.52 -11.67 26.11
C LYS A 141 -18.22 -12.38 26.50
N GLN A 142 -17.25 -12.51 25.60
CA GLN A 142 -15.96 -13.15 25.89
C GLN A 142 -15.18 -12.38 26.96
N LYS A 143 -15.22 -11.04 26.93
CA LYS A 143 -14.56 -10.18 27.92
C LYS A 143 -15.34 -10.00 29.23
N SER A 144 -16.66 -10.24 29.23
CA SER A 144 -17.48 -10.22 30.46
C SER A 144 -17.33 -11.47 31.33
N VAL A 145 -16.78 -12.57 30.80
CA VAL A 145 -16.59 -13.81 31.57
C VAL A 145 -15.25 -13.72 32.31
N PRO A 146 -15.22 -13.72 33.66
CA PRO A 146 -13.96 -13.74 34.39
C PRO A 146 -13.19 -15.02 34.03
N GLN A 147 -11.92 -14.87 33.64
CA GLN A 147 -11.02 -16.02 33.52
C GLN A 147 -10.98 -16.71 34.89
N ALA A 148 -11.46 -17.96 34.94
CA ALA A 148 -11.28 -18.78 36.12
C ALA A 148 -9.80 -19.18 36.17
N ASP A 149 -9.12 -18.79 37.26
CA ASP A 149 -7.77 -19.23 37.64
C ASP A 149 -7.63 -20.76 37.70
#